data_AF-A0A0N1PIK7-F1
#
_entry.id   AF-A0A0N1PIK7-F1
#
_cell.length_a   1.000
_cell.length_b   1.000
_cell.length_c   1.000
_cell.angle_alpha   90.00
_cell.angle_beta   90.00
_cell.angle_gamma   90.00
#
_symmetry.space_group_name_H-M   'P 1'
#
loop_
_entity.id
_entity.type
_entity.pdbx_description
1 polymer ?
#
loop_
_entity_poly.entity_id
_entity_poly.type
_entity_poly.pdbx_seq_one_letter_code
_entity_poly.pdbx_strand_id
1 'polypeptide(L)'
;VHWRYDFHLVSYAATAIFCYVWLVPLALWAALKWTTQTDGHDEIETQQSTSPTMMSLFCLYGYSLSIYIPVAILWTIQVSWLQWLFVLMAAFVSGAVLIFWLLPALRKSKYFLILVGSILAFHFLLATGFMLYFFHVPDTDVAVKVSTTTVKV
;
A
#
# COMPACT_ATOMS: atom_id res chain seq x y z
N VAL A 1 -6.04 28.71 -19.15
CA VAL A 1 -5.68 27.53 -18.33
C VAL A 1 -4.31 27.05 -18.72
N HIS A 2 -3.27 27.39 -17.96
CA HIS A 2 -1.92 26.87 -18.19
C HIS A 2 -1.77 25.60 -17.35
N TRP A 3 -1.89 24.44 -17.98
CA TRP A 3 -1.59 23.16 -17.33
C TRP A 3 -0.07 23.10 -17.10
N ARG A 4 0.37 23.02 -15.85
CA ARG A 4 1.78 22.80 -15.51
C ARG A 4 1.89 21.38 -14.98
N TYR A 5 2.67 20.56 -15.67
CA TYR A 5 2.90 19.17 -15.30
C TYR A 5 4.02 19.11 -14.26
N ASP A 6 3.69 18.68 -13.05
CA ASP A 6 4.68 18.42 -12.00
C ASP A 6 5.18 16.98 -12.09
N PHE A 7 6.30 16.80 -12.80
CA PHE A 7 6.96 15.49 -12.95
C PHE A 7 7.34 14.86 -11.61
N HIS A 8 7.57 15.69 -10.59
CA HIS A 8 7.91 15.25 -9.25
C HIS A 8 6.82 14.39 -8.62
N LEU A 9 5.53 14.67 -8.88
CA LEU A 9 4.42 13.89 -8.32
C LEU A 9 4.54 12.41 -8.72
N VAL A 10 4.84 12.15 -10.00
CA VAL A 10 5.01 10.80 -10.53
C VAL A 10 6.25 10.13 -9.92
N SER A 11 7.34 10.87 -9.77
CA SER A 11 8.55 10.36 -9.11
C SER A 11 8.30 9.97 -7.66
N TYR A 12 7.57 10.78 -6.89
CA TYR A 12 7.23 10.47 -5.50
C TYR A 12 6.34 9.23 -5.37
N ALA A 13 5.31 9.09 -6.22
CA ALA A 13 4.52 7.87 -6.29
C ALA A 13 5.38 6.65 -6.59
N ALA A 14 6.22 6.74 -7.63
CA ALA A 14 7.09 5.65 -8.04
C ALA A 14 8.03 5.25 -6.89
N THR A 15 8.70 6.20 -6.25
CA THR A 15 9.57 5.94 -5.10
C THR A 15 8.81 5.29 -3.94
N ALA A 16 7.61 5.77 -3.62
CA ALA A 16 6.78 5.18 -2.56
C ALA A 16 6.43 3.71 -2.87
N ILE A 17 6.03 3.41 -4.11
CA ILE A 17 5.75 2.03 -4.55
C ILE A 17 7.01 1.17 -4.47
N PHE A 18 8.13 1.66 -4.99
CA PHE A 18 9.39 0.91 -4.98
C PHE A 18 9.85 0.59 -3.56
N CYS A 19 9.84 1.57 -2.66
CA CYS A 19 10.17 1.35 -1.25
C CYS A 19 9.22 0.34 -0.60
N TYR A 20 7.93 0.42 -0.90
CA TYR A 20 6.91 -0.49 -0.36
C TYR A 20 7.10 -1.94 -0.83
N VAL A 21 7.23 -2.13 -2.15
CA VAL A 21 7.43 -3.45 -2.78
C VAL A 21 8.77 -4.08 -2.40
N TRP A 22 9.77 -3.29 -2.00
CA TRP A 22 11.02 -3.82 -1.46
C TRP A 22 10.96 -4.12 0.03
N LEU A 23 10.59 -3.13 0.84
CA LEU A 23 10.70 -3.24 2.30
C LEU A 23 9.72 -4.27 2.86
N VAL A 24 8.48 -4.31 2.38
CA VAL A 24 7.44 -5.13 3.02
C VAL A 24 7.61 -6.62 2.74
N PRO A 25 7.87 -7.09 1.50
CA PRO A 25 8.14 -8.50 1.26
C PRO A 25 9.42 -8.98 1.96
N LEU A 26 10.43 -8.11 2.07
CA LEU A 26 11.68 -8.44 2.78
C LEU A 26 11.45 -8.57 4.30
N ALA A 27 10.69 -7.64 4.90
CA ALA A 27 10.30 -7.71 6.30
C ALA A 27 9.40 -8.92 6.59
N LEU A 28 8.44 -9.21 5.72
CA LEU A 28 7.54 -10.36 5.84
C LEU A 28 8.32 -11.68 5.70
N TRP A 29 9.25 -11.76 4.75
CA TRP A 29 10.14 -12.91 4.60
C TRP A 29 11.03 -13.11 5.82
N ALA A 30 11.65 -12.05 6.34
CA ALA A 30 12.47 -12.10 7.54
C ALA A 30 11.66 -12.55 8.77
N ALA A 31 10.44 -12.02 8.94
CA ALA A 31 9.54 -12.40 10.02
C ALA A 31 9.07 -13.88 9.89
N LEU A 32 8.80 -14.35 8.68
CA LEU A 32 8.48 -15.76 8.44
C LEU A 32 9.68 -16.66 8.75
N LYS A 33 10.89 -16.30 8.33
CA LYS A 33 12.13 -17.05 8.64
C LYS A 33 12.40 -17.11 10.15
N TRP A 34 12.27 -15.99 10.86
CA TRP A 34 12.49 -15.92 12.31
C TRP A 34 11.48 -16.75 13.10
N THR A 35 10.25 -16.85 12.62
CA THR A 35 9.16 -17.55 13.32
C THR A 35 9.03 -19.03 12.96
N THR A 36 9.74 -19.49 11.92
CA THR A 36 9.72 -20.88 11.45
C THR A 36 10.92 -21.70 11.96
N GLN A 37 11.76 -21.16 12.86
CA GLN A 37 12.89 -21.90 13.41
C GLN A 37 12.48 -22.76 14.62
N THR A 38 11.89 -23.90 14.32
CA THR A 38 11.95 -25.15 15.10
C THR A 38 11.71 -26.28 14.10
N ASP A 39 12.64 -27.22 14.04
CA ASP A 39 12.74 -28.38 13.15
C ASP A 39 13.28 -28.13 11.74
N GLY A 40 14.59 -28.32 11.63
CA GLY A 40 15.27 -28.52 10.37
C GLY A 40 14.91 -29.87 9.77
N HIS A 41 14.47 -29.87 8.53
CA HIS A 41 14.81 -30.86 7.53
C HIS A 41 14.50 -30.26 6.16
N ASP A 42 15.34 -30.60 5.19
CA ASP A 42 15.13 -30.38 3.76
C ASP A 42 13.70 -30.76 3.35
N GLU A 43 13.13 -30.04 2.38
CA GLU A 43 12.72 -30.66 1.10
C GLU A 43 12.15 -29.66 0.11
N ILE A 44 12.59 -29.90 -1.12
CA ILE A 44 12.30 -29.26 -2.39
C ILE A 44 10.86 -29.63 -2.83
N GLU A 45 10.25 -28.75 -3.63
CA GLU A 45 9.12 -29.06 -4.52
C GLU A 45 7.83 -29.58 -3.87
N THR A 46 6.92 -28.68 -3.50
CA THR A 46 5.50 -28.87 -3.83
C THR A 46 4.76 -27.54 -3.70
N GLN A 47 3.96 -27.21 -4.71
CA GLN A 47 3.03 -26.08 -4.73
C GLN A 47 1.89 -26.27 -3.71
N GLN A 48 2.18 -26.40 -2.41
CA GLN A 48 1.19 -26.33 -1.32
C GLN A 48 1.82 -26.34 0.10
N SER A 49 3.11 -26.66 0.26
CA SER A 49 3.67 -26.96 1.58
C SER A 49 5.04 -26.30 1.76
N THR A 50 5.29 -25.77 2.96
CA THR A 50 6.61 -25.35 3.50
C THR A 50 7.30 -24.15 2.81
N SER A 51 6.99 -22.96 3.34
CA SER A 51 7.67 -21.66 3.17
C SER A 51 7.59 -21.00 1.78
N PRO A 52 6.89 -19.86 1.64
CA PRO A 52 6.88 -19.11 0.39
C PRO A 52 8.29 -18.57 0.10
N THR A 53 8.80 -18.83 -1.11
CA THR A 53 10.09 -18.28 -1.56
C THR A 53 10.03 -16.76 -1.61
N MET A 54 11.19 -16.09 -1.44
CA MET A 54 11.26 -14.62 -1.50
C MET A 54 10.62 -14.09 -2.78
N MET A 55 10.98 -14.67 -3.92
CA MET A 55 10.46 -14.27 -5.23
C MET A 55 8.95 -14.44 -5.34
N SER A 56 8.38 -15.51 -4.79
CA SER A 56 6.92 -15.70 -4.75
C SER A 56 6.23 -14.65 -3.91
N LEU A 57 6.81 -14.22 -2.78
CA LEU A 57 6.30 -13.10 -1.99
C LEU A 57 6.34 -11.78 -2.77
N PHE A 58 7.46 -11.48 -3.44
CA PHE A 58 7.58 -10.30 -4.30
C PHE A 58 6.54 -10.29 -5.43
N CYS A 59 6.40 -11.40 -6.15
CA CYS A 59 5.44 -11.54 -7.25
C CYS A 59 3.99 -11.39 -6.77
N LEU A 60 3.63 -12.06 -5.68
CA LEU A 60 2.28 -12.03 -5.16
C LEU A 60 1.92 -10.65 -4.59
N TYR A 61 2.88 -9.97 -3.98
CA TYR A 61 2.72 -8.60 -3.49
C TYR A 61 2.59 -7.58 -4.63
N GLY A 62 3.35 -7.76 -5.72
CA GLY A 62 3.15 -7.00 -6.95
C GLY A 62 1.77 -7.24 -7.56
N TYR A 63 1.30 -8.49 -7.55
CA TYR A 63 -0.03 -8.84 -8.05
C TYR A 63 -1.14 -8.18 -7.22
N SER A 64 -1.05 -8.20 -5.88
CA SER A 64 -2.06 -7.55 -5.02
C SER A 64 -2.09 -6.03 -5.22
N LEU A 65 -0.96 -5.42 -5.59
CA LEU A 65 -0.89 -3.99 -5.90
C LEU A 65 -1.62 -3.61 -7.20
N SER A 66 -1.78 -4.54 -8.15
CA SER A 66 -2.48 -4.27 -9.42
C SER A 66 -3.92 -3.76 -9.23
N ILE A 67 -4.58 -4.13 -8.12
CA ILE A 67 -5.92 -3.67 -7.75
C ILE A 67 -5.95 -2.14 -7.54
N TYR A 68 -4.83 -1.52 -7.19
CA TYR A 68 -4.74 -0.06 -7.04
C TYR A 68 -4.79 0.69 -8.36
N ILE A 69 -4.46 0.06 -9.50
CA ILE A 69 -4.50 0.70 -10.81
C ILE A 69 -5.93 1.12 -11.18
N PRO A 70 -6.94 0.23 -11.20
CA PRO A 70 -8.31 0.64 -11.45
C PRO A 70 -8.83 1.57 -10.36
N VAL A 71 -8.51 1.32 -9.09
CA VAL A 71 -8.92 2.19 -7.96
C VAL A 71 -8.40 3.62 -8.14
N ALA A 72 -7.17 3.81 -8.60
CA ALA A 72 -6.59 5.13 -8.85
C ALA A 72 -7.35 5.89 -9.93
N ILE A 73 -7.90 5.20 -10.94
CA ILE A 73 -8.79 5.81 -11.94
C ILE A 73 -10.08 6.26 -11.26
N LEU A 74 -10.67 5.45 -10.36
CA LEU A 74 -11.87 5.85 -9.62
C LEU A 74 -11.60 7.02 -8.65
N TRP A 75 -10.39 7.16 -8.10
CA TRP A 75 -10.01 8.30 -7.24
C TRP A 75 -9.97 9.65 -7.94
N THR A 76 -9.94 9.67 -9.28
CA THR A 76 -10.06 10.92 -10.05
C THR A 76 -11.37 11.67 -9.77
N ILE A 77 -12.39 10.97 -9.25
CA ILE A 77 -13.62 11.58 -8.75
C ILE A 77 -13.32 12.28 -7.42
N GLN A 78 -13.34 13.62 -7.43
CA GLN A 78 -13.05 14.50 -6.28
C GLN A 78 -14.21 14.55 -5.27
N VAL A 79 -14.62 13.40 -4.75
CA VAL A 79 -15.65 13.28 -3.70
C VAL A 79 -15.02 12.64 -2.46
N SER A 80 -14.76 13.45 -1.43
CA SER A 80 -13.97 13.05 -0.26
C SER A 80 -14.45 11.76 0.41
N TRP A 81 -15.76 11.61 0.69
CA TRP A 81 -16.30 10.40 1.33
C TRP A 81 -16.09 9.15 0.46
N LEU A 82 -16.25 9.30 -0.85
CA LEU A 82 -16.14 8.22 -1.81
C LEU A 82 -14.68 7.79 -2.00
N GLN A 83 -13.76 8.75 -1.97
CA GLN A 83 -12.32 8.46 -2.00
C GLN A 83 -11.89 7.64 -0.78
N TRP A 84 -12.36 7.98 0.43
CA TRP A 84 -12.09 7.18 1.64
C TRP A 84 -12.74 5.79 1.58
N LEU A 85 -13.93 5.65 0.99
CA LEU A 85 -14.54 4.35 0.73
C LEU A 85 -13.66 3.50 -0.19
N PHE A 86 -13.15 4.08 -1.26
CA PHE A 86 -12.22 3.40 -2.17
C PHE A 86 -10.87 3.06 -1.52
N VAL A 87 -10.33 3.90 -0.63
CA VAL A 87 -9.16 3.59 0.22
C VAL A 87 -9.42 2.31 1.01
N LEU A 88 -10.52 2.27 1.76
CA LEU A 88 -10.85 1.15 2.63
C LEU A 88 -11.08 -0.13 1.81
N MET A 89 -11.85 -0.03 0.72
CA MET A 89 -12.16 -1.16 -0.15
C MET A 89 -10.90 -1.70 -0.84
N ALA A 90 -10.04 -0.83 -1.38
CA ALA A 90 -8.81 -1.24 -2.04
C ALA A 90 -7.83 -1.90 -1.07
N ALA A 91 -7.64 -1.31 0.11
CA ALA A 91 -6.78 -1.88 1.15
C ALA A 91 -7.33 -3.24 1.63
N PHE A 92 -8.64 -3.36 1.81
CA PHE A 92 -9.27 -4.59 2.25
C PHE A 92 -9.21 -5.69 1.18
N VAL A 93 -9.59 -5.40 -0.07
CA VAL A 93 -9.58 -6.39 -1.15
C VAL A 93 -8.15 -6.84 -1.46
N SER A 94 -7.21 -5.90 -1.56
CA SER A 94 -5.79 -6.21 -1.81
C SER A 94 -5.16 -6.99 -0.65
N GLY A 95 -5.42 -6.57 0.58
CA GLY A 95 -4.98 -7.28 1.78
C GLY A 95 -5.59 -8.68 1.90
N ALA A 96 -6.89 -8.83 1.63
CA ALA A 96 -7.60 -10.12 1.70
C ALA A 96 -7.06 -11.12 0.67
N VAL A 97 -6.79 -10.69 -0.57
CA VAL A 97 -6.16 -11.55 -1.58
C VAL A 97 -4.79 -12.02 -1.10
N LEU A 98 -3.96 -11.11 -0.57
CA LEU A 98 -2.63 -11.49 -0.07
C LEU A 98 -2.73 -12.47 1.11
N ILE A 99 -3.61 -12.19 2.08
CA ILE A 99 -3.83 -13.06 3.24
C ILE A 99 -4.37 -14.43 2.80
N PHE A 100 -5.27 -14.49 1.83
CA PHE A 100 -5.83 -15.74 1.32
C PHE A 100 -4.73 -16.65 0.75
N TRP A 101 -3.83 -16.08 -0.07
CA TRP A 101 -2.72 -16.82 -0.66
C TRP A 101 -1.63 -17.17 0.37
N LEU A 102 -1.38 -16.32 1.37
CA LEU A 102 -0.42 -16.59 2.45
C LEU A 102 -1.00 -17.38 3.62
N LEU A 103 -2.31 -17.63 3.65
CA LEU A 103 -3.02 -18.28 4.76
C LEU A 103 -2.37 -19.60 5.23
N PRO A 104 -2.00 -20.55 4.33
CA PRO A 104 -1.36 -21.79 4.76
C PRO A 104 0.02 -21.56 5.40
N ALA A 105 0.77 -20.56 4.96
CA ALA A 105 2.07 -20.20 5.53
C ALA A 105 1.94 -19.45 6.86
N LEU A 106 0.97 -18.54 6.96
CA LEU A 106 0.74 -17.70 8.14
C LEU A 106 0.17 -18.50 9.32
N ARG A 107 -0.71 -19.48 9.08
CA ARG A 107 -1.33 -20.29 10.15
C ARG A 107 -0.32 -21.10 10.98
N LYS A 108 0.87 -21.36 10.44
CA LYS A 108 1.94 -22.09 11.14
C LYS A 108 2.69 -21.21 12.15
N SER A 109 2.55 -19.89 12.08
CA SER A 109 3.26 -18.95 12.95
C SER A 109 2.40 -18.53 14.16
N LYS A 110 3.01 -18.47 15.34
CA LYS A 110 2.39 -17.94 16.57
C LYS A 110 2.00 -16.46 16.45
N TYR A 111 2.60 -15.75 15.49
CA TYR A 111 2.41 -14.31 15.25
C TYR A 111 1.46 -14.01 14.07
N PHE A 112 0.59 -14.97 13.71
CA PHE A 112 -0.40 -14.84 12.63
C PHE A 112 -1.12 -13.48 12.62
N LEU A 113 -1.69 -13.07 13.75
CA LEU A 113 -2.46 -11.81 13.85
C LEU A 113 -1.60 -10.57 13.61
N ILE A 114 -0.34 -10.58 14.06
CA ILE A 114 0.58 -9.45 13.88
C ILE A 114 0.98 -9.34 12.40
N LEU A 115 1.24 -10.47 11.74
CA LEU A 115 1.59 -10.48 10.31
C LEU A 115 0.41 -10.01 9.45
N VAL A 116 -0.80 -10.50 9.73
CA VAL A 116 -2.03 -10.06 9.06
C VAL A 116 -2.30 -8.58 9.30
N GLY A 117 -2.20 -8.12 10.55
CA GLY A 117 -2.38 -6.70 10.90
C GLY A 117 -1.35 -5.81 10.22
N SER A 118 -0.09 -6.24 10.17
CA SER A 118 0.99 -5.53 9.48
C SER A 118 0.73 -5.42 7.98
N ILE A 119 0.36 -6.52 7.31
CA ILE A 119 -0.01 -6.52 5.88
C ILE A 119 -1.13 -5.52 5.60
N LEU A 120 -2.19 -5.55 6.40
CA LEU A 120 -3.35 -4.68 6.21
C LEU A 120 -2.99 -3.21 6.48
N ALA A 121 -2.19 -2.95 7.53
CA ALA A 121 -1.71 -1.62 7.86
C ALA A 121 -0.83 -1.04 6.74
N PHE A 122 0.06 -1.83 6.17
CA PHE A 122 0.89 -1.43 5.04
C PHE A 122 0.05 -1.09 3.80
N HIS A 123 -0.93 -1.92 3.45
CA HIS A 123 -1.85 -1.64 2.33
C HIS A 123 -2.66 -0.38 2.59
N PHE A 124 -3.19 -0.22 3.80
CA PHE A 124 -3.94 0.96 4.19
C PHE A 124 -3.07 2.23 4.16
N LEU A 125 -1.82 2.16 4.64
CA LEU A 125 -0.88 3.28 4.62
C LEU A 125 -0.54 3.68 3.19
N LEU A 126 -0.31 2.73 2.30
CA LEU A 126 -0.07 3.01 0.88
C LEU A 126 -1.30 3.67 0.22
N ALA A 127 -2.49 3.11 0.46
CA ALA A 127 -3.76 3.63 -0.06
C ALA A 127 -4.02 5.07 0.42
N THR A 128 -3.84 5.29 1.73
CA THR A 128 -4.02 6.59 2.36
C THR A 128 -2.96 7.57 1.89
N GLY A 129 -1.72 7.13 1.73
CA GLY A 129 -0.62 7.95 1.20
C GLY A 129 -0.92 8.44 -0.21
N PHE A 130 -1.41 7.57 -1.11
CA PHE A 130 -1.80 8.01 -2.45
C PHE A 130 -3.02 8.92 -2.46
N MET A 131 -4.06 8.58 -1.68
CA MET A 131 -5.26 9.41 -1.60
C MET A 131 -4.92 10.82 -1.08
N LEU A 132 -4.16 10.91 0.02
CA LEU A 132 -3.76 12.20 0.61
C LEU A 132 -2.81 13.01 -0.27
N TYR A 133 -1.86 12.36 -0.95
CA TYR A 133 -0.84 13.05 -1.72
C TYR A 133 -1.30 13.48 -3.13
N PHE A 134 -2.19 12.70 -3.76
CA PHE A 134 -2.62 12.95 -5.14
C PHE A 134 -4.05 13.49 -5.27
N PHE A 135 -4.95 13.12 -4.36
CA PHE A 135 -6.39 13.29 -4.57
C PHE A 135 -7.09 14.10 -3.47
N HIS A 136 -6.45 14.27 -2.31
CA HIS A 136 -6.95 15.12 -1.25
C HIS A 136 -6.45 16.54 -1.45
N VAL A 137 -7.31 17.40 -1.99
CA VAL A 137 -7.12 18.84 -1.94
C VAL A 137 -7.64 19.27 -0.57
N PRO A 138 -6.80 19.86 0.32
CA PRO A 138 -7.32 20.48 1.52
C PRO A 138 -8.32 21.55 1.08
N ASP A 139 -9.49 21.60 1.70
CA ASP A 139 -10.34 22.79 1.71
C ASP A 139 -9.55 23.88 2.44
N THR A 140 -8.53 24.40 1.77
CA THR A 140 -8.02 25.70 2.10
C THR A 140 -9.09 26.60 1.55
N ASP A 141 -10.10 26.87 2.39
CA ASP A 141 -10.68 28.19 2.46
C ASP A 141 -9.49 29.13 2.38
N VAL A 142 -9.22 29.59 1.17
CA VAL A 142 -8.37 30.73 0.95
C VAL A 142 -9.23 31.87 1.47
N ALA A 143 -9.32 31.97 2.80
CA ALA A 143 -9.36 33.22 3.52
C ALA A 143 -8.08 33.94 3.11
N VAL A 144 -8.12 34.43 1.88
CA VAL A 144 -7.27 35.45 1.33
C VAL A 144 -7.47 36.61 2.31
N LYS A 145 -6.66 36.62 3.37
CA LYS A 145 -6.14 37.84 3.96
C LYS A 145 -5.33 38.53 2.86
N VAL A 146 -5.99 38.99 1.79
CA VAL A 146 -5.55 40.18 1.07
C VAL A 146 -5.79 41.28 2.09
N SER A 147 -4.78 41.41 2.94
CA SER A 147 -4.52 42.66 3.63
C SER A 147 -4.53 43.71 2.54
N THR A 148 -5.56 44.52 2.60
CA THR A 148 -5.78 45.72 1.82
C THR A 148 -4.54 46.60 1.98
N THR A 149 -3.54 46.44 1.12
CA THR A 149 -2.49 47.44 0.96
C THR A 149 -3.06 48.55 0.09
N THR A 150 -3.86 49.42 0.69
CA THR A 150 -4.20 50.73 0.14
C THR A 150 -2.91 51.53 0.05
N VAL A 151 -2.27 51.56 -1.12
CA VAL A 151 -1.27 52.57 -1.44
C VAL A 151 -2.03 53.86 -1.79
N LYS A 152 -2.01 54.83 -0.88
CA LYS A 152 -2.31 56.23 -1.19
C LYS A 152 -1.03 56.86 -1.71
N VAL A 153 -1.01 57.25 -2.98
CA VAL A 153 -0.22 58.40 -3.49
C VAL A 153 -1.09 59.11 -4.52
#